data_AF-A0A2N1U1C0-F1
#
_entry.id   AF-A0A2N1U1C0-F1
#
_cell.length_a   1.000
_cell.length_b   1.000
_cell.length_c   1.000
_cell.angle_alpha   90.00
_cell.angle_beta   90.00
_cell.angle_gamma   90.00
#
_symmetry.space_group_name_H-M   'P 1'
#
loop_
_entity.id
_entity.type
_entity.pdbx_description
1 polymer ?
#
loop_
_entity_poly.entity_id
_entity_poly.type
_entity_poly.pdbx_seq_one_letter_code
_entity_poly.pdbx_strand_id
1 'polypeptide(L)'
;MYKDMNIQKDRKCVFSIEELPFLADHQLEGTPFVPMAVIVDELARTFRHDCCSFADIEIKMPVMLRRKRAKSVVCASDESSASLLDEAGNLHASLKKSANIVSDSGFMLAAPRTAMPVAVLKHQIYPALMFHGPTFQADFVFYEFDRQSVLVELSDFGRDNSTLGRYASDQCIPIVLFDLLLQTAGLQLMAFSDTYGLPAACASLSVFAGNHTGNVLVRTTCHAGEIYNILASDLSGKPLLACSGLRFATSSRRIETEKKDLLEKLIK
;
A
#
# COMPACT_ATOMS: atom_id res chain seq x y z
N MET A 1 42.45 4.57 -5.62
CA MET A 1 42.19 4.79 -4.18
C MET A 1 40.69 4.62 -3.96
N TYR A 2 40.24 3.36 -3.83
CA TYR A 2 38.83 3.06 -3.58
C TYR A 2 38.54 3.44 -2.13
N LYS A 3 37.75 4.49 -1.94
CA LYS A 3 37.20 4.80 -0.61
C LYS A 3 36.36 3.61 -0.18
N ASP A 4 36.66 3.10 1.00
CA ASP A 4 35.87 2.14 1.74
C ASP A 4 34.38 2.47 1.61
N MET A 5 33.69 1.70 0.76
CA MET A 5 32.24 1.65 0.78
C MET A 5 31.90 0.92 2.07
N ASN A 6 31.63 1.72 3.09
CA ASN A 6 31.13 1.29 4.38
C ASN A 6 29.76 0.64 4.11
N ILE A 7 29.77 -0.67 3.82
CA ILE A 7 28.58 -1.52 3.67
C ILE A 7 27.80 -1.34 4.96
N GLN A 8 26.66 -0.67 4.88
CA GLN A 8 25.86 -0.42 6.06
C GLN A 8 25.22 -1.74 6.47
N LYS A 9 25.84 -2.31 7.50
CA LYS A 9 25.47 -3.52 8.25
C LYS A 9 24.02 -3.47 8.70
N ASP A 10 23.40 -4.65 8.70
CA ASP A 10 22.19 -5.06 9.42
C ASP A 10 21.66 -3.97 10.36
N ARG A 11 20.59 -3.30 9.93
CA ARG A 11 19.93 -2.26 10.73
C ARG A 11 18.80 -2.91 11.52
N LYS A 12 18.84 -2.75 12.85
CA LYS A 12 17.70 -3.13 13.69
C LYS A 12 16.54 -2.17 13.44
N CYS A 13 15.40 -2.74 13.07
CA CYS A 13 14.14 -2.07 12.77
C CYS A 13 13.12 -2.50 13.85
N VAL A 14 12.49 -1.54 14.52
CA VAL A 14 11.60 -1.82 15.68
C VAL A 14 10.19 -1.34 15.38
N PHE A 15 9.22 -2.25 15.30
CA PHE A 15 7.81 -1.90 15.10
C PHE A 15 7.05 -2.04 16.41
N SER A 16 6.46 -0.96 16.90
CA SER A 16 5.58 -0.98 18.08
C SER A 16 4.48 0.05 17.92
N ILE A 17 3.32 -0.23 18.53
CA ILE A 17 2.20 0.74 18.57
C ILE A 17 2.56 1.94 19.46
N GLU A 18 3.45 1.75 20.42
CA GLU A 18 3.91 2.82 21.32
C GLU A 18 4.78 3.84 20.58
N GLU A 19 5.67 3.37 19.70
CA GLU A 19 6.52 4.24 18.86
C GLU A 19 5.78 4.76 17.62
N LEU A 20 4.84 3.96 17.10
CA LEU A 20 4.13 4.20 15.85
C LEU A 20 2.61 4.01 16.07
N PRO A 21 1.95 4.98 16.73
CA PRO A 21 0.54 4.84 17.13
C PRO A 21 -0.41 4.54 15.97
N PHE A 22 -0.10 5.05 14.77
CA PHE A 22 -0.90 4.79 13.58
C PHE A 22 -0.98 3.31 13.20
N LEU A 23 -0.03 2.46 13.63
CA LEU A 23 -0.11 1.01 13.37
C LEU A 23 -1.30 0.37 14.08
N ALA A 24 -1.88 1.02 15.10
CA ALA A 24 -3.14 0.58 15.69
C ALA A 24 -4.31 0.70 14.71
N ASP A 25 -4.22 1.52 13.68
CA ASP A 25 -5.27 1.69 12.67
C ASP A 25 -5.20 0.64 11.56
N HIS A 26 -4.27 -0.30 11.59
CA HIS A 26 -4.19 -1.36 10.57
C HIS A 26 -4.27 -2.72 11.25
N GLN A 27 -5.45 -3.35 11.21
CA GLN A 27 -5.72 -4.56 11.99
C GLN A 27 -6.39 -5.67 11.18
N LEU A 28 -6.04 -6.90 11.52
CA LEU A 28 -6.74 -8.10 11.08
C LEU A 28 -7.37 -8.75 12.32
N GLU A 29 -8.70 -8.84 12.33
CA GLU A 29 -9.46 -9.47 13.43
C GLU A 29 -9.10 -8.93 14.82
N GLY A 30 -8.94 -7.61 14.94
CA GLY A 30 -8.58 -6.95 16.19
C GLY A 30 -7.09 -7.04 16.56
N THR A 31 -6.27 -7.69 15.73
CA THR A 31 -4.81 -7.77 15.92
C THR A 31 -4.10 -6.81 14.97
N PRO A 32 -3.42 -5.77 15.50
CA PRO A 32 -2.64 -4.85 14.67
C PRO A 32 -1.46 -5.55 13.99
N PHE A 33 -1.14 -5.12 12.77
CA PHE A 33 0.01 -5.63 12.03
C PHE A 33 0.58 -4.55 11.10
N VAL A 34 1.87 -4.65 10.78
CA VAL A 34 2.54 -3.67 9.93
C VAL A 34 2.01 -3.80 8.49
N PRO A 35 1.45 -2.72 7.89
CA PRO A 35 0.98 -2.76 6.51
C PRO A 35 2.14 -2.92 5.51
N MET A 36 1.84 -3.48 4.34
CA MET A 36 2.82 -3.62 3.25
C MET A 36 3.50 -2.29 2.94
N ALA A 37 2.76 -1.17 2.95
CA ALA A 37 3.32 0.15 2.66
C ALA A 37 4.45 0.56 3.62
N VAL A 38 4.30 0.30 4.92
CA VAL A 38 5.35 0.58 5.93
C VAL A 38 6.55 -0.35 5.74
N ILE A 39 6.33 -1.63 5.45
CA ILE A 39 7.41 -2.58 5.20
C ILE A 39 8.22 -2.16 3.98
N VAL A 40 7.55 -1.79 2.89
CA VAL A 40 8.20 -1.34 1.66
C VAL A 40 8.93 -0.02 1.87
N ASP A 41 8.38 0.93 2.63
CA ASP A 41 9.09 2.18 2.98
C ASP A 41 10.35 1.90 3.81
N GLU A 42 10.28 1.05 4.84
CA GLU A 42 11.45 0.71 5.67
C GLU A 42 12.55 0.03 4.85
N LEU A 43 12.20 -0.88 3.94
CA LEU A 43 13.15 -1.52 3.03
C LEU A 43 13.67 -0.53 1.98
N ALA A 44 12.84 0.37 1.46
CA ALA A 44 13.26 1.38 0.49
C ALA A 44 14.33 2.32 1.06
N ARG A 45 14.24 2.65 2.36
CA ARG A 45 15.21 3.50 3.07
C ARG A 45 16.62 2.91 3.19
N THR A 46 16.81 1.61 2.96
CA THR A 46 18.17 1.03 2.93
C THR A 46 18.90 1.42 1.64
N PHE A 47 18.16 1.79 0.61
CA PHE A 47 18.72 2.39 -0.60
C PHE A 47 18.86 3.90 -0.42
N ARG A 48 19.67 4.51 -1.29
CA ARG A 48 19.79 5.97 -1.35
C ARG A 48 18.41 6.60 -1.65
N HIS A 49 18.16 7.78 -1.09
CA HIS A 49 16.90 8.52 -1.26
C HIS A 49 16.54 8.88 -2.72
N ASP A 50 17.46 8.72 -3.68
CA ASP A 50 17.21 8.90 -5.11
C ASP A 50 16.58 7.67 -5.77
N CYS A 51 16.41 6.56 -5.05
CA CYS A 51 15.75 5.36 -5.53
C CYS A 51 14.23 5.54 -5.50
N CYS A 52 13.61 5.59 -6.68
CA CYS A 52 12.17 5.81 -6.83
C CYS A 52 11.43 4.62 -7.43
N SER A 53 12.13 3.52 -7.69
CA SER A 53 11.54 2.33 -8.32
C SER A 53 12.10 1.04 -7.71
N PHE A 54 11.18 0.11 -7.46
CA PHE A 54 11.41 -1.15 -6.76
C PHE A 54 10.77 -2.29 -7.54
N ALA A 55 11.36 -3.47 -7.46
CA ALA A 55 10.89 -4.67 -8.15
C ALA A 55 10.91 -5.87 -7.19
N ASP A 56 10.24 -6.96 -7.60
CA ASP A 56 10.21 -8.23 -6.87
C ASP A 56 9.87 -8.06 -5.38
N ILE A 57 8.86 -7.23 -5.09
CA ILE A 57 8.40 -7.00 -3.73
C ILE A 57 7.62 -8.23 -3.27
N GLU A 58 8.01 -8.81 -2.15
CA GLU A 58 7.34 -9.98 -1.57
C GLU A 58 7.17 -9.81 -0.06
N ILE A 59 5.96 -10.07 0.44
CA ILE A 59 5.62 -10.18 1.85
C ILE A 59 5.34 -11.66 2.12
N LYS A 60 6.28 -12.34 2.77
CA LYS A 60 6.19 -13.78 3.08
C LYS A 60 5.37 -14.03 4.33
N MET A 61 5.54 -13.17 5.34
CA MET A 61 4.88 -13.32 6.64
C MET A 61 4.47 -11.97 7.19
N PRO A 62 3.20 -11.78 7.62
CA PRO A 62 2.77 -10.53 8.22
C PRO A 62 3.52 -10.27 9.54
N VAL A 63 3.86 -9.00 9.78
CA VAL A 63 4.50 -8.57 11.03
C VAL A 63 3.41 -8.22 12.03
N MET A 64 2.90 -9.24 12.73
CA MET A 64 1.87 -9.07 13.77
C MET A 64 2.43 -8.32 14.99
N LEU A 65 1.66 -7.36 15.51
CA LEU A 65 2.03 -6.50 16.64
C LEU A 65 1.20 -6.84 17.87
N ARG A 66 1.75 -6.57 19.05
CA ARG A 66 1.03 -6.70 20.33
C ARG A 66 1.06 -5.36 21.05
N ARG A 67 -0.04 -4.98 21.69
CA ARG A 67 -0.25 -3.66 22.34
C ARG A 67 0.88 -3.16 23.25
N LYS A 68 1.68 -4.05 23.84
CA LYS A 68 2.76 -3.71 24.79
C LYS A 68 4.10 -4.39 24.45
N ARG A 69 4.28 -4.83 23.21
CA ARG A 69 5.54 -5.47 22.79
C ARG A 69 5.95 -4.94 21.43
N ALA A 70 7.09 -4.28 21.41
CA ALA A 70 7.79 -4.00 20.19
C ALA A 70 8.23 -5.30 19.51
N LYS A 71 8.05 -5.38 18.20
CA LYS A 71 8.60 -6.42 17.35
C LYS A 71 9.88 -5.89 16.71
N SER A 72 11.00 -6.48 17.11
CA SER A 72 12.29 -6.21 16.49
C SER A 72 12.47 -7.11 15.28
N VAL A 73 12.92 -6.51 14.19
CA VAL A 73 13.29 -7.17 12.94
C VAL A 73 14.61 -6.58 12.44
N VAL A 74 15.30 -7.32 11.59
CA VAL A 74 16.58 -6.91 11.02
C VAL A 74 16.35 -6.57 9.56
N CYS A 75 16.64 -5.32 9.20
CA CYS A 75 16.71 -4.89 7.82
C CYS A 75 18.13 -5.18 7.31
N ALA A 76 18.25 -6.20 6.48
CA ALA A 76 19.49 -6.57 5.79
C ALA A 76 19.41 -6.10 4.34
N SER A 77 20.48 -5.49 3.83
CA SER A 77 20.51 -5.00 2.45
C SER A 77 21.87 -5.22 1.80
N ASP A 78 21.86 -5.56 0.52
CA ASP A 78 22.98 -5.37 -0.38
C ASP A 78 22.73 -4.16 -1.30
N GLU A 79 23.64 -3.88 -2.24
CA GLU A 79 23.52 -2.72 -3.13
C GLU A 79 22.25 -2.73 -4.02
N SER A 80 21.65 -3.91 -4.20
CA SER A 80 20.58 -4.19 -5.14
C SER A 80 19.30 -4.76 -4.52
N SER A 81 19.36 -5.28 -3.29
CA SER A 81 18.25 -5.95 -2.62
C SER A 81 18.20 -5.61 -1.13
N ALA A 82 16.99 -5.65 -0.57
CA ALA A 82 16.72 -5.42 0.83
C ALA A 82 15.73 -6.46 1.34
N SER A 83 15.96 -6.94 2.56
CA SER A 83 15.18 -7.99 3.21
C SER A 83 14.88 -7.63 4.67
N LEU A 84 13.69 -7.98 5.11
CA LEU A 84 13.25 -7.87 6.49
C LEU A 84 13.26 -9.28 7.11
N LEU A 85 14.08 -9.48 8.14
CA LEU A 85 14.24 -10.76 8.84
C LEU A 85 13.76 -10.63 10.29
N ASP A 86 13.22 -11.70 10.88
CA ASP A 86 13.03 -11.73 12.35
C ASP A 86 14.35 -12.00 13.09
N GLU A 87 14.30 -12.01 14.42
CA GLU A 87 15.46 -12.29 15.28
C GLU A 87 16.02 -13.72 15.10
N ALA A 88 15.24 -14.64 14.53
CA ALA A 88 15.66 -16.00 14.21
C ALA A 88 16.17 -16.14 12.76
N GLY A 89 16.20 -15.05 11.99
CA GLY A 89 16.64 -15.04 10.60
C GLY A 89 15.58 -15.46 9.58
N ASN A 90 14.31 -15.60 9.97
CA ASN A 90 13.23 -15.93 9.04
C ASN A 90 12.85 -14.72 8.19
N LEU A 91 12.68 -14.93 6.89
CA LEU A 91 12.32 -13.89 5.93
C LEU A 91 10.84 -13.47 6.10
N HIS A 92 10.64 -12.20 6.44
CA HIS A 92 9.33 -11.56 6.49
C HIS A 92 8.97 -10.90 5.17
N ALA A 93 9.92 -10.18 4.56
CA ALA A 93 9.71 -9.45 3.32
C ALA A 93 11.02 -9.21 2.58
N SER A 94 10.93 -8.98 1.28
CA SER A 94 12.07 -8.57 0.45
C SER A 94 11.62 -7.66 -0.68
N LEU A 95 12.55 -6.83 -1.16
CA LEU A 95 12.39 -6.11 -2.41
C LEU A 95 13.75 -5.90 -3.08
N LYS A 96 13.73 -5.62 -4.37
CA LYS A 96 14.93 -5.22 -5.14
C LYS A 96 14.82 -3.78 -5.58
N LYS A 97 15.97 -3.11 -5.66
CA LYS A 97 16.11 -1.87 -6.39
C LYS A 97 15.86 -2.12 -7.87
N SER A 98 15.06 -1.26 -8.49
CA SER A 98 14.82 -1.27 -9.94
C SER A 98 15.48 -0.06 -10.61
N ALA A 99 15.50 -0.05 -11.94
CA ALA A 99 15.89 1.13 -12.70
C ALA A 99 14.90 2.27 -12.39
N ASN A 100 15.43 3.44 -12.02
CA ASN A 100 14.61 4.61 -11.77
C ASN A 100 13.85 4.99 -13.05
N ILE A 101 12.52 5.03 -12.94
CA ILE A 101 11.65 5.48 -14.04
C ILE A 101 11.37 6.96 -13.82
N VAL A 102 11.83 7.80 -14.75
CA VAL A 102 11.46 9.22 -14.79
C VAL A 102 10.14 9.33 -15.54
N SER A 103 9.13 9.95 -14.93
CA SER A 103 7.86 10.25 -15.63
C SER A 103 8.02 11.47 -16.53
N ASP A 104 8.79 11.34 -17.61
CA ASP A 104 8.74 12.29 -18.73
C ASP A 104 7.63 11.91 -19.73
N SER A 105 6.95 10.77 -19.50
CA SER A 105 5.93 10.21 -20.39
C SER A 105 4.56 10.84 -20.15
N GLY A 106 3.96 11.39 -21.21
CA GLY A 106 2.61 11.96 -21.28
C GLY A 106 1.45 10.98 -21.04
N PHE A 107 1.56 10.14 -20.02
CA PHE A 107 0.45 9.34 -19.51
C PHE A 107 -0.42 10.24 -18.64
N MET A 108 -1.62 10.56 -19.12
CA MET A 108 -2.62 11.29 -18.35
C MET A 108 -3.74 10.36 -17.96
N LEU A 109 -3.88 10.09 -16.67
CA LEU A 109 -5.11 9.50 -16.16
C LEU A 109 -6.16 10.60 -16.03
N ALA A 110 -7.32 10.40 -16.63
CA ALA A 110 -8.42 11.37 -16.59
C ALA A 110 -9.72 10.66 -16.22
N ALA A 111 -10.53 11.33 -15.40
CA ALA A 111 -11.89 10.88 -15.13
C ALA A 111 -12.77 11.10 -16.38
N PRO A 112 -13.66 10.15 -16.73
CA PRO A 112 -14.61 10.34 -17.81
C PRO A 112 -15.51 11.55 -17.51
N ARG A 113 -15.50 12.57 -18.38
CA ARG A 113 -16.30 13.79 -18.19
C ARG A 113 -17.81 13.57 -18.17
N THR A 114 -18.27 12.40 -18.62
CA THR A 114 -19.70 12.06 -18.78
C THR A 114 -20.21 11.10 -17.72
N ALA A 115 -19.35 10.54 -16.86
CA ALA A 115 -19.79 9.66 -15.78
C ALA A 115 -20.31 10.51 -14.61
N MET A 116 -21.51 10.21 -14.10
CA MET A 116 -21.93 10.74 -12.80
C MET A 116 -21.22 9.93 -11.71
N PRO A 117 -20.33 10.55 -10.92
CA PRO A 117 -19.62 9.81 -9.89
C PRO A 117 -20.55 9.37 -8.75
N VAL A 118 -20.27 8.21 -8.19
CA VAL A 118 -20.92 7.73 -6.96
C VAL A 118 -19.98 7.98 -5.80
N ALA A 119 -20.34 8.92 -4.93
CA ALA A 119 -19.59 9.19 -3.71
C ALA A 119 -19.98 8.20 -2.61
N VAL A 120 -18.99 7.43 -2.15
CA VAL A 120 -19.09 6.53 -1.01
C VAL A 120 -18.18 7.06 0.10
N LEU A 121 -18.81 7.54 1.17
CA LEU A 121 -18.10 8.12 2.30
C LEU A 121 -17.44 7.03 3.16
N LYS A 122 -16.38 7.38 3.87
CA LYS A 122 -15.63 6.46 4.76
C LYS A 122 -16.53 5.60 5.65
N HIS A 123 -17.51 6.23 6.30
CA HIS A 123 -18.41 5.53 7.23
C HIS A 123 -19.29 4.47 6.55
N GLN A 124 -19.44 4.52 5.23
CA GLN A 124 -20.22 3.57 4.44
C GLN A 124 -19.36 2.39 3.98
N ILE A 125 -18.10 2.65 3.58
CA ILE A 125 -17.21 1.63 2.99
C ILE A 125 -16.41 0.83 4.01
N TYR A 126 -15.87 1.48 5.05
CA TYR A 126 -14.97 0.80 6.00
C TYR A 126 -15.63 -0.27 6.88
N PRO A 127 -16.96 -0.27 7.16
CA PRO A 127 -17.61 -1.43 7.77
C PRO A 127 -17.57 -2.70 6.91
N ALA A 128 -17.50 -2.57 5.59
CA ALA A 128 -17.41 -3.70 4.65
C ALA A 128 -15.98 -4.22 4.44
N LEU A 129 -14.96 -3.40 4.68
CA LEU A 129 -13.56 -3.75 4.46
C LEU A 129 -12.97 -4.56 5.63
N MET A 130 -11.73 -5.03 5.44
CA MET A 130 -10.87 -5.34 6.59
C MET A 130 -10.63 -4.07 7.42
N PHE A 131 -10.33 -4.23 8.71
CA PHE A 131 -10.26 -3.09 9.62
C PHE A 131 -9.10 -2.14 9.28
N HIS A 132 -9.48 -0.94 8.84
CA HIS A 132 -8.62 0.23 8.71
C HIS A 132 -9.21 1.34 9.58
N GLY A 133 -8.47 1.81 10.56
CA GLY A 133 -8.79 2.95 11.42
C GLY A 133 -8.46 4.28 10.74
N PRO A 134 -8.75 5.41 11.40
CA PRO A 134 -8.80 6.74 10.77
C PRO A 134 -7.58 7.14 9.95
N THR A 135 -6.37 6.70 10.31
CA THR A 135 -5.14 7.01 9.56
C THR A 135 -5.18 6.49 8.12
N PHE A 136 -5.80 5.34 7.89
CA PHE A 136 -5.84 4.64 6.61
C PHE A 136 -7.20 4.74 5.91
N GLN A 137 -7.98 5.79 6.23
CA GLN A 137 -9.31 6.00 5.66
C GLN A 137 -9.35 7.15 4.66
N ALA A 138 -10.00 6.93 3.51
CA ALA A 138 -10.33 7.93 2.50
C ALA A 138 -11.83 7.88 2.14
N ASP A 139 -12.38 8.99 1.66
CA ASP A 139 -13.64 8.93 0.91
C ASP A 139 -13.35 8.42 -0.51
N PHE A 140 -14.27 7.61 -1.05
CA PHE A 140 -14.14 6.96 -2.36
C PHE A 140 -15.20 7.53 -3.30
N VAL A 141 -14.78 8.21 -4.35
CA VAL A 141 -15.67 8.74 -5.39
C VAL A 141 -15.48 7.93 -6.66
N PHE A 142 -16.37 6.97 -6.91
CA PHE A 142 -16.25 6.03 -8.02
C PHE A 142 -16.76 6.63 -9.32
N TYR A 143 -15.94 6.53 -10.37
CA TYR A 143 -16.31 6.82 -11.76
C TYR A 143 -16.54 5.53 -12.56
N GLU A 144 -15.92 4.42 -12.12
CA GLU A 144 -15.98 3.11 -12.76
C GLU A 144 -15.76 2.04 -11.68
N PHE A 145 -16.58 1.00 -11.65
CA PHE A 145 -16.38 -0.16 -10.77
C PHE A 145 -16.93 -1.43 -11.42
N ASP A 146 -16.03 -2.29 -11.91
CA ASP A 146 -16.38 -3.57 -12.50
C ASP A 146 -15.32 -4.65 -12.24
N ARG A 147 -15.53 -5.84 -12.82
CA ARG A 147 -14.65 -7.01 -12.65
C ARG A 147 -13.24 -6.82 -13.18
N GLN A 148 -13.00 -5.90 -14.11
CA GLN A 148 -11.72 -5.66 -14.75
C GLN A 148 -11.09 -4.35 -14.32
N SER A 149 -11.87 -3.39 -13.84
CA SER A 149 -11.38 -2.04 -13.62
C SER A 149 -12.17 -1.29 -12.54
N VAL A 150 -11.44 -0.51 -11.74
CA VAL A 150 -11.95 0.46 -10.78
C VAL A 150 -11.28 1.79 -11.09
N LEU A 151 -12.07 2.83 -11.30
CA LEU A 151 -11.61 4.21 -11.37
C LEU A 151 -12.26 4.98 -10.22
N VAL A 152 -11.42 5.45 -9.30
CA VAL A 152 -11.88 6.11 -8.09
C VAL A 152 -11.03 7.33 -7.79
N GLU A 153 -11.67 8.41 -7.34
CA GLU A 153 -11.00 9.52 -6.70
C GLU A 153 -11.01 9.32 -5.19
N LEU A 154 -9.82 9.40 -4.59
CA LEU A 154 -9.61 9.33 -3.16
C LEU A 154 -9.49 10.74 -2.60
N SER A 155 -10.29 11.05 -1.58
CA SER A 155 -10.30 12.34 -0.90
C SER A 155 -10.37 12.19 0.62
N ASP A 156 -10.26 13.31 1.33
CA ASP A 156 -10.38 13.41 2.80
C ASP A 156 -9.41 12.53 3.61
N PHE A 157 -8.41 11.88 3.01
CA PHE A 157 -7.42 11.13 3.79
C PHE A 157 -6.40 12.07 4.43
N GLY A 158 -5.97 11.71 5.64
CA GLY A 158 -4.84 12.38 6.26
C GLY A 158 -3.64 12.21 5.34
N ARG A 159 -2.97 13.32 4.98
CA ARG A 159 -1.62 13.25 4.41
C ARG A 159 -0.72 12.47 5.37
N ASP A 160 0.47 12.10 4.93
CA ASP A 160 1.52 11.58 5.79
C ASP A 160 1.83 12.60 6.91
N ASN A 161 1.08 12.47 7.99
CA ASN A 161 0.98 13.45 9.06
C ASN A 161 1.82 12.96 10.25
N SER A 162 2.01 13.82 11.24
CA SER A 162 2.89 13.51 12.37
C SER A 162 2.52 12.25 13.15
N THR A 163 1.29 11.73 13.02
CA THR A 163 0.88 10.44 13.63
C THR A 163 1.63 9.24 13.06
N LEU A 164 2.24 9.37 11.86
CA LEU A 164 3.14 8.37 11.30
C LEU A 164 4.47 8.26 12.04
N GLY A 165 4.72 9.13 13.04
CA GLY A 165 5.91 9.09 13.87
C GLY A 165 7.18 9.35 13.06
N ARG A 166 8.22 8.53 13.28
CA ARG A 166 9.50 8.65 12.57
C ARG A 166 9.40 8.49 11.05
N TYR A 167 8.26 8.04 10.52
CA TYR A 167 8.08 7.95 9.08
C TYR A 167 7.74 9.31 8.47
N ALA A 168 7.03 10.23 9.14
CA ALA A 168 6.44 11.41 8.50
C ALA A 168 7.42 12.35 7.74
N SER A 169 8.71 12.40 8.11
CA SER A 169 9.66 13.40 7.61
C SER A 169 10.60 12.94 6.49
N ASP A 170 10.73 11.64 6.27
CA ASP A 170 11.79 11.05 5.43
C ASP A 170 11.31 9.80 4.66
N GLN A 171 10.01 9.73 4.35
CA GLN A 171 9.44 8.63 3.57
C GLN A 171 10.03 8.57 2.17
N CYS A 172 10.39 7.35 1.74
CA CYS A 172 10.65 7.02 0.35
C CYS A 172 9.34 6.72 -0.38
N ILE A 173 8.35 6.17 0.33
CA ILE A 173 7.04 5.78 -0.18
C ILE A 173 5.96 6.50 0.62
N PRO A 174 4.99 7.20 0.00
CA PRO A 174 3.89 7.84 0.72
C PRO A 174 2.99 6.77 1.35
N ILE A 175 3.14 6.52 2.65
CA ILE A 175 2.63 5.30 3.31
C ILE A 175 1.11 5.23 3.25
N VAL A 176 0.42 6.31 3.62
CA VAL A 176 -1.06 6.32 3.65
C VAL A 176 -1.61 6.18 2.25
N LEU A 177 -1.04 6.91 1.28
CA LEU A 177 -1.47 6.81 -0.11
C LEU A 177 -1.28 5.39 -0.64
N PHE A 178 -0.09 4.82 -0.47
CA PHE A 178 0.17 3.48 -1.01
C PHE A 178 -0.76 2.43 -0.39
N ASP A 179 -1.03 2.50 0.92
CA ASP A 179 -2.01 1.61 1.56
C ASP A 179 -3.42 1.77 0.97
N LEU A 180 -3.88 3.01 0.77
CA LEU A 180 -5.18 3.28 0.12
C LEU A 180 -5.23 2.73 -1.31
N LEU A 181 -4.13 2.80 -2.07
CA LEU A 181 -4.05 2.18 -3.40
C LEU A 181 -4.24 0.66 -3.32
N LEU A 182 -3.60 0.00 -2.35
CA LEU A 182 -3.79 -1.43 -2.10
C LEU A 182 -5.24 -1.74 -1.71
N GLN A 183 -5.88 -0.88 -0.93
CA GLN A 183 -7.30 -1.01 -0.57
C GLN A 183 -8.21 -0.93 -1.80
N THR A 184 -7.91 -0.14 -2.84
CA THR A 184 -8.73 -0.14 -4.07
C THR A 184 -8.74 -1.50 -4.77
N ALA A 185 -7.58 -2.19 -4.82
CA ALA A 185 -7.47 -3.54 -5.36
C ALA A 185 -8.12 -4.57 -4.43
N GLY A 186 -7.94 -4.43 -3.12
CA GLY A 186 -8.59 -5.28 -2.11
C GLY A 186 -10.11 -5.18 -2.15
N LEU A 187 -10.65 -3.98 -2.36
CA LEU A 187 -12.08 -3.74 -2.54
C LEU A 187 -12.62 -4.45 -3.78
N GLN A 188 -11.90 -4.37 -4.91
CA GLN A 188 -12.25 -5.11 -6.12
C GLN A 188 -12.25 -6.62 -5.87
N LEU A 189 -11.20 -7.15 -5.22
CA LEU A 189 -11.11 -8.57 -4.87
C LEU A 189 -12.32 -8.98 -4.02
N MET A 190 -12.62 -8.22 -2.97
CA MET A 190 -13.75 -8.53 -2.07
C MET A 190 -15.11 -8.38 -2.75
N ALA A 191 -15.25 -7.51 -3.76
CA ALA A 191 -16.49 -7.37 -4.53
C ALA A 191 -16.72 -8.57 -5.46
N PHE A 192 -15.67 -9.18 -6.02
CA PHE A 192 -15.79 -10.23 -7.04
C PHE A 192 -15.29 -11.62 -6.63
N SER A 193 -14.76 -11.77 -5.42
CA SER A 193 -14.37 -13.03 -4.78
C SER A 193 -15.11 -13.21 -3.44
N ASP A 194 -15.07 -14.42 -2.89
CA ASP A 194 -15.70 -14.78 -1.61
C ASP A 194 -14.70 -14.76 -0.44
N THR A 195 -13.44 -14.42 -0.69
CA THR A 195 -12.36 -14.49 0.30
C THR A 195 -11.70 -13.14 0.53
N TYR A 196 -11.21 -12.94 1.74
CA TYR A 196 -10.29 -11.85 2.04
C TYR A 196 -8.93 -12.09 1.39
N GLY A 197 -8.20 -11.02 1.09
CA GLY A 197 -6.82 -11.09 0.61
C GLY A 197 -5.93 -10.09 1.34
N LEU A 198 -4.70 -10.50 1.62
CA LEU A 198 -3.63 -9.61 2.07
C LEU A 198 -2.65 -9.35 0.92
N PRO A 199 -2.24 -8.10 0.65
CA PRO A 199 -1.17 -7.82 -0.30
C PRO A 199 0.08 -8.65 0.04
N ALA A 200 0.52 -9.49 -0.89
CA ALA A 200 1.57 -10.48 -0.65
C ALA A 200 2.75 -10.34 -1.61
N ALA A 201 2.54 -9.82 -2.81
CA ALA A 201 3.62 -9.54 -3.73
C ALA A 201 3.26 -8.43 -4.71
N CYS A 202 4.26 -7.74 -5.21
CA CYS A 202 4.15 -6.75 -6.27
C CYS A 202 5.38 -6.86 -7.18
N ALA A 203 5.14 -6.93 -8.50
CA ALA A 203 6.23 -7.07 -9.46
C ALA A 203 7.05 -5.78 -9.58
N SER A 204 6.38 -4.62 -9.53
CA SER A 204 7.06 -3.33 -9.56
C SER A 204 6.28 -2.22 -8.87
N LEU A 205 6.98 -1.36 -8.14
CA LEU A 205 6.48 -0.13 -7.55
C LEU A 205 7.35 1.04 -8.01
N SER A 206 6.74 2.08 -8.56
CA SER A 206 7.40 3.34 -8.92
C SER A 206 6.70 4.52 -8.25
N VAL A 207 7.49 5.40 -7.63
CA VAL A 207 7.03 6.63 -6.98
C VAL A 207 7.56 7.82 -7.77
N PHE A 208 6.66 8.58 -8.39
CA PHE A 208 7.03 9.70 -9.27
C PHE A 208 7.02 11.04 -8.54
N ALA A 209 6.16 11.19 -7.55
CA ALA A 209 6.06 12.39 -6.74
C ALA A 209 5.76 12.01 -5.28
N GLY A 210 6.75 12.18 -4.41
CA GLY A 210 6.62 11.90 -2.97
C GLY A 210 5.82 12.93 -2.18
N ASN A 211 5.56 14.11 -2.75
CA ASN A 211 4.87 15.22 -2.09
C ASN A 211 3.71 15.72 -2.94
N HIS A 212 2.59 14.98 -2.96
CA HIS A 212 1.34 15.44 -3.56
C HIS A 212 0.40 16.04 -2.52
N THR A 213 -0.42 16.98 -2.97
CA THR A 213 -1.41 17.66 -2.15
C THR A 213 -2.75 17.68 -2.85
N GLY A 214 -3.78 17.18 -2.18
CA GLY A 214 -5.15 17.15 -2.70
C GLY A 214 -5.59 15.74 -3.07
N ASN A 215 -6.71 15.68 -3.79
CA ASN A 215 -7.32 14.42 -4.17
C ASN A 215 -6.44 13.66 -5.17
N VAL A 216 -6.61 12.35 -5.19
CA VAL A 216 -5.84 11.44 -6.05
C VAL A 216 -6.81 10.63 -6.89
N LEU A 217 -6.60 10.63 -8.19
CA LEU A 217 -7.34 9.75 -9.10
C LEU A 217 -6.57 8.43 -9.23
N VAL A 218 -7.27 7.32 -9.04
CA VAL A 218 -6.70 5.97 -9.00
C VAL A 218 -7.42 5.09 -10.00
N ARG A 219 -6.66 4.48 -10.90
CA ARG A 219 -7.14 3.40 -11.76
C ARG A 219 -6.50 2.09 -11.31
N THR A 220 -7.35 1.15 -10.96
CA THR A 220 -6.96 -0.22 -10.64
C THR A 220 -7.52 -1.15 -11.70
N THR A 221 -6.67 -1.94 -12.32
CA THR A 221 -7.05 -2.91 -13.35
C THR A 221 -6.74 -4.32 -12.86
N CYS A 222 -7.68 -5.23 -13.05
CA CYS A 222 -7.58 -6.63 -12.68
C CYS A 222 -7.43 -7.48 -13.95
N HIS A 223 -6.34 -8.24 -14.00
CA HIS A 223 -6.01 -9.15 -15.08
C HIS A 223 -6.30 -10.61 -14.70
N ALA A 224 -6.13 -11.53 -15.65
CA ALA A 224 -6.26 -12.96 -15.41
C ALA A 224 -5.40 -13.41 -14.22
N GLY A 225 -5.98 -14.25 -13.36
CA GLY A 225 -5.32 -14.74 -12.14
C GLY A 225 -5.30 -13.74 -10.98
N GLU A 226 -6.23 -12.78 -10.94
CA GLU A 226 -6.35 -11.78 -9.87
C GLU A 226 -5.03 -11.00 -9.68
N ILE A 227 -4.44 -10.61 -10.82
CA ILE A 227 -3.21 -9.80 -10.87
C ILE A 227 -3.62 -8.35 -11.12
N TYR A 228 -3.17 -7.46 -10.23
CA TYR A 228 -3.61 -6.08 -10.23
C TYR A 228 -2.52 -5.11 -10.69
N ASN A 229 -2.91 -4.13 -11.49
CA ASN A 229 -2.11 -2.95 -11.79
C ASN A 229 -2.84 -1.71 -11.31
N ILE A 230 -2.18 -0.88 -10.51
CA ILE A 230 -2.72 0.34 -9.93
C ILE A 230 -1.88 1.53 -10.41
N LEU A 231 -2.55 2.55 -10.92
CA LEU A 231 -1.95 3.83 -11.27
C LEU A 231 -2.66 4.94 -10.51
N ALA A 232 -1.89 5.76 -9.80
CA ALA A 232 -2.36 6.94 -9.11
C ALA A 232 -1.82 8.21 -9.80
N SER A 233 -2.70 9.19 -9.99
CA SER A 233 -2.35 10.51 -10.50
C SER A 233 -2.98 11.62 -9.65
N ASP A 234 -2.46 12.83 -9.76
CA ASP A 234 -3.23 14.00 -9.33
C ASP A 234 -4.43 14.24 -10.28
N LEU A 235 -5.26 15.23 -9.96
CA LEU A 235 -6.42 15.60 -10.78
C LEU A 235 -6.04 16.23 -12.14
N SER A 236 -4.78 16.64 -12.33
CA SER A 236 -4.27 17.07 -13.64
C SER A 236 -3.81 15.90 -14.51
N GLY A 237 -3.81 14.68 -13.96
CA GLY A 237 -3.36 13.46 -14.62
C GLY A 237 -1.86 13.20 -14.46
N LYS A 238 -1.13 13.99 -13.68
CA LYS A 238 0.30 13.77 -13.42
C LYS A 238 0.48 12.52 -12.55
N PRO A 239 1.29 11.54 -12.96
CA PRO A 239 1.47 10.32 -12.20
C PRO A 239 2.14 10.60 -10.85
N LEU A 240 1.65 9.91 -9.82
CA LEU A 240 2.16 9.97 -8.44
C LEU A 240 2.83 8.66 -8.06
N LEU A 241 2.16 7.53 -8.34
CA LEU A 241 2.60 6.19 -7.98
C LEU A 241 2.05 5.16 -8.97
N ALA A 242 2.85 4.19 -9.37
CA ALA A 242 2.42 3.03 -10.14
C ALA A 242 2.84 1.74 -9.44
N CYS A 243 1.90 0.81 -9.28
CA CYS A 243 2.09 -0.50 -8.67
C CYS A 243 1.61 -1.53 -9.68
N SER A 244 2.45 -2.49 -10.08
CA SER A 244 2.11 -3.47 -11.12
C SER A 244 2.41 -4.89 -10.69
N GLY A 245 1.59 -5.83 -11.16
CA GLY A 245 1.69 -7.23 -10.78
C GLY A 245 1.39 -7.48 -9.29
N LEU A 246 0.54 -6.65 -8.68
CA LEU A 246 0.09 -6.84 -7.30
C LEU A 246 -0.72 -8.13 -7.19
N ARG A 247 -0.40 -8.92 -6.17
CA ARG A 247 -1.02 -10.21 -5.86
C ARG A 247 -1.39 -10.28 -4.39
N PHE A 248 -2.49 -10.96 -4.09
CA PHE A 248 -2.97 -11.17 -2.74
C PHE A 248 -2.72 -12.61 -2.28
N ALA A 249 -2.32 -12.79 -1.03
CA ALA A 249 -2.46 -14.05 -0.33
C ALA A 249 -3.90 -14.16 0.16
N THR A 250 -4.66 -15.08 -0.42
CA THR A 250 -6.08 -15.29 -0.10
C THR A 250 -6.25 -16.04 1.21
N SER A 251 -7.19 -15.58 2.03
CA SER A 251 -7.59 -16.28 3.25
C SER A 251 -8.45 -17.49 2.94
N SER A 252 -8.36 -18.53 3.76
CA SER A 252 -9.33 -19.64 3.75
C SER A 252 -10.69 -19.23 4.34
N ARG A 253 -10.76 -18.08 5.03
CA ARG A 253 -11.98 -17.53 5.59
C ARG A 253 -12.80 -16.86 4.48
N ARG A 254 -14.09 -17.18 4.44
CA ARG A 254 -15.06 -16.51 3.58
C ARG A 254 -15.46 -15.16 4.14
N ILE A 255 -15.73 -14.21 3.26
CA ILE A 255 -16.31 -12.91 3.60
C ILE A 255 -17.73 -13.16 4.17
N GLU A 256 -18.05 -12.49 5.27
CA GLU A 256 -19.37 -12.56 5.88
C GLU A 256 -20.44 -12.02 4.93
N THR A 257 -21.59 -12.70 4.85
CA THR A 257 -22.71 -12.31 3.97
C THR A 257 -23.10 -10.85 4.16
N GLU A 258 -23.18 -10.35 5.40
CA GLU A 258 -23.54 -8.95 5.68
C GLU A 258 -22.57 -7.94 5.05
N LYS A 259 -21.27 -8.26 5.05
CA LYS A 259 -20.25 -7.41 4.40
C LYS A 259 -20.34 -7.51 2.89
N LYS A 260 -20.61 -8.70 2.36
CA LYS A 260 -20.81 -8.90 0.92
C LYS A 260 -22.02 -8.12 0.43
N ASP A 261 -23.13 -8.18 1.15
CA ASP A 261 -24.36 -7.44 0.86
C ASP A 261 -24.12 -5.92 0.91
N LEU A 262 -23.31 -5.46 1.87
CA LEU A 262 -22.93 -4.05 1.95
C LEU A 262 -22.08 -3.64 0.74
N LEU A 263 -21.07 -4.42 0.35
CA LEU A 263 -20.28 -4.16 -0.86
C LEU A 263 -21.16 -4.12 -2.11
N GLU A 264 -22.07 -5.07 -2.26
CA GLU A 264 -22.99 -5.11 -3.40
C GLU A 264 -23.89 -3.89 -3.49
N LYS A 265 -24.29 -3.30 -2.37
CA LYS A 265 -25.08 -2.05 -2.34
C LYS A 265 -24.26 -0.82 -2.69
N LEU A 266 -22.95 -0.84 -2.45
CA LEU A 266 -22.05 0.29 -2.70
C LEU A 266 -21.57 0.35 -4.16
N ILE A 267 -21.62 -0.79 -4.86
CA ILE A 267 -21.12 -0.92 -6.25
C ILE A 267 -22.23 -0.99 -7.31
N LYS A 268 -23.51 -0.99 -6.91
CA LYS A 268 -24.69 -0.97 -7.78
C LYS A 268 -25.29 0.43 -7.82
#